data_AF-A0A847WNQ1-F1
#
_entry.id   AF-A0A847WNQ1-F1
#
_cell.length_a   1.000
_cell.length_b   1.000
_cell.length_c   1.000
_cell.angle_alpha   90.00
_cell.angle_beta   90.00
_cell.angle_gamma   90.00
#
_symmetry.space_group_name_H-M   'P 1'
#
loop_
_entity.id
_entity.type
_entity.pdbx_description
1 polymer ?
#
loop_
_entity_poly.entity_id
_entity_poly.type
_entity_poly.pdbx_seq_one_letter_code
_entity_poly.pdbx_strand_id
1 'polypeptide(L)'
;MASMGSLIRAASGLAASQNGLYVTGHNLANVNTPGYVRQQSMQQESNYLTIGQGKRDLLTVGLGVEISQIRQIRDSFLDRNFRTEAGRYGFYDAQAQAIDEIEAILGEIHGETIAASINDLWDALNELSKNPSGQETRGIFIQSAAIFINKANHIAEQLEEYQHNLNNQIREQVNRINDLTAEIQEWNEKIAYYEASGDHANDFRDARNLALDELSQLIDIQYHEDKIGRINIIAEGHTLLSGNYVSKIKLEQATPKNPFVKPVWADTDTDVFNMNKPVGAYYENDMGKLKGLLYARGDKTGNHT
;
A
#
# COMPACT_ATOMS: atom_id res chain seq x y z
N MET A 1 -1.04 47.02 -42.84
CA MET A 1 -1.38 45.63 -43.18
C MET A 1 -0.70 44.72 -42.16
N ALA A 2 -1.46 43.98 -41.37
CA ALA A 2 -0.90 42.93 -40.52
C ALA A 2 -0.19 41.93 -41.45
N SER A 3 1.13 41.79 -41.33
CA SER A 3 1.87 40.82 -42.14
C SER A 3 1.44 39.41 -41.74
N MET A 4 1.43 38.46 -42.68
CA MET A 4 1.03 37.06 -42.40
C MET A 4 1.77 36.46 -41.17
N GLY A 5 3.02 36.86 -40.92
CA GLY A 5 3.77 36.46 -39.72
C GLY A 5 3.20 36.99 -38.40
N SER A 6 2.56 38.17 -38.39
CA SER A 6 1.86 38.67 -37.19
C SER A 6 0.56 37.92 -36.90
N LEU A 7 -0.16 37.50 -37.94
CA LEU A 7 -1.36 36.67 -37.81
C LEU A 7 -1.03 35.27 -37.29
N ILE A 8 0.06 34.66 -37.78
CA ILE A 8 0.53 33.35 -37.31
C ILE A 8 0.90 33.40 -35.81
N ARG A 9 1.60 34.45 -35.36
CA ARG A 9 1.92 34.64 -33.94
C ARG A 9 0.69 34.87 -33.07
N ALA A 10 -0.29 35.65 -33.56
CA ALA A 10 -1.54 35.87 -32.84
C ALA A 10 -2.37 34.57 -32.74
N ALA A 11 -2.41 33.79 -33.82
CA ALA A 11 -3.10 32.49 -33.84
C ALA A 11 -2.44 31.47 -32.89
N SER A 12 -1.11 31.40 -32.87
CA SER A 12 -0.38 30.50 -31.97
C SER A 12 -0.53 30.90 -30.50
N GLY A 13 -0.53 32.20 -30.18
CA GLY A 13 -0.84 32.71 -28.85
C GLY A 13 -2.27 32.39 -28.37
N LEU A 14 -3.25 32.49 -29.27
CA LEU A 14 -4.64 32.10 -28.96
C LEU A 14 -4.76 30.60 -28.72
N ALA A 15 -4.14 29.77 -29.57
CA ALA A 15 -4.15 28.32 -29.42
C ALA A 15 -3.48 27.86 -28.10
N ALA A 16 -2.36 28.48 -27.73
CA ALA A 16 -1.70 28.22 -26.45
C ALA A 16 -2.57 28.62 -25.25
N SER A 17 -3.25 29.77 -25.34
CA SER A 17 -4.20 30.22 -24.31
C SER A 17 -5.41 29.30 -24.18
N GLN A 18 -5.98 28.83 -25.30
CA GLN A 18 -7.08 27.88 -25.33
C GLN A 18 -6.71 26.55 -24.68
N ASN A 19 -5.52 26.04 -24.94
CA ASN A 19 -5.02 24.84 -24.27
C ASN A 19 -4.77 25.07 -22.77
N GLY A 20 -4.27 26.25 -22.37
CA GLY A 20 -4.15 26.62 -20.96
C GLY A 20 -5.51 26.59 -20.25
N LEU A 21 -6.57 27.07 -20.90
CA LEU A 21 -7.94 26.97 -20.39
C LEU A 21 -8.44 25.53 -20.36
N TYR A 22 -8.12 24.71 -21.37
CA TYR A 22 -8.46 23.29 -21.38
C TYR A 22 -7.84 22.55 -20.19
N VAL A 23 -6.53 22.73 -19.96
CA VAL A 23 -5.82 22.15 -18.80
C VAL A 23 -6.42 22.66 -17.48
N THR A 24 -6.79 23.92 -17.41
CA THR A 24 -7.48 24.48 -16.23
C THR A 24 -8.85 23.83 -16.00
N GLY A 25 -9.64 23.67 -17.05
CA GLY A 25 -10.94 22.98 -16.98
C GLY A 25 -10.80 21.52 -16.60
N HIS A 26 -9.80 20.81 -17.15
CA HIS A 26 -9.50 19.43 -16.82
C HIS A 26 -9.09 19.26 -15.35
N ASN A 27 -8.24 20.16 -14.84
CA ASN A 27 -7.85 20.19 -13.43
C ASN A 27 -9.06 20.41 -12.52
N LEU A 28 -9.95 21.35 -12.88
CA LEU A 28 -11.13 21.67 -12.08
C LEU A 28 -12.15 20.52 -12.07
N ALA A 29 -12.36 19.87 -13.22
CA ALA A 29 -13.27 18.74 -13.33
C ALA A 29 -12.80 17.53 -12.51
N ASN A 30 -11.48 17.33 -12.39
CA ASN A 30 -10.89 16.17 -11.71
C ASN A 30 -10.33 16.48 -10.32
N VAL A 31 -10.57 17.69 -9.77
CA VAL A 31 -10.03 18.09 -8.47
C VAL A 31 -10.42 17.16 -7.32
N ASN A 32 -11.59 16.50 -7.43
CA ASN A 32 -12.10 15.56 -6.44
C ASN A 32 -11.90 14.09 -6.83
N THR A 33 -11.19 13.82 -7.93
CA THR A 33 -10.89 12.44 -8.37
C THR A 33 -9.69 11.93 -7.55
N PRO A 34 -9.82 10.83 -6.79
CA PRO A 34 -8.70 10.26 -6.06
C PRO A 34 -7.51 9.94 -6.96
N GLY A 35 -6.31 10.30 -6.51
CA GLY A 35 -5.07 10.10 -7.28
C GLY A 35 -4.82 11.09 -8.42
N TYR A 36 -5.74 12.04 -8.67
CA TYR A 36 -5.54 13.05 -9.71
C TYR A 36 -4.41 14.01 -9.36
N VAL A 37 -3.56 14.30 -10.35
CA VAL A 37 -2.43 15.23 -10.18
C VAL A 37 -2.63 16.45 -11.07
N ARG A 38 -2.41 17.63 -10.48
CA ARG A 38 -2.50 18.90 -11.21
C ARG A 38 -1.56 18.90 -12.41
N GLN A 39 -2.12 19.16 -13.58
CA GLN A 39 -1.38 19.31 -14.83
C GLN A 39 -1.07 20.78 -15.13
N GLN A 40 0.09 21.03 -15.73
CA GLN A 40 0.56 22.34 -16.15
C GLN A 40 0.95 22.34 -17.62
N SER A 41 0.35 23.22 -18.41
CA SER A 41 0.78 23.51 -19.78
C SER A 41 2.04 24.36 -19.73
N MET A 42 3.15 23.82 -20.26
CA MET A 42 4.38 24.55 -20.48
C MET A 42 4.42 25.09 -21.90
N GLN A 43 4.66 26.39 -22.03
CA GLN A 43 4.78 27.07 -23.30
C GLN A 43 6.26 27.34 -23.60
N GLN A 44 6.65 27.18 -24.86
CA GLN A 44 7.99 27.50 -25.36
C GLN A 44 7.91 28.32 -26.64
N GLU A 45 8.99 29.01 -26.98
CA GLU A 45 9.09 29.68 -28.28
C GLU A 45 9.01 28.64 -29.40
N SER A 46 8.16 28.88 -30.39
CA SER A 46 8.10 28.04 -31.58
C SER A 46 9.33 28.29 -32.45
N ASN A 47 9.74 27.28 -33.23
CA ASN A 47 10.93 27.31 -34.04
C ASN A 47 10.99 28.55 -34.96
N TYR A 48 12.20 29.05 -35.18
CA TYR A 48 12.44 30.17 -36.09
C TYR A 48 12.37 29.70 -37.55
N LEU A 49 11.63 30.43 -38.38
CA LEU A 49 11.64 30.23 -39.83
C LEU A 49 12.71 31.11 -40.47
N THR A 50 13.69 30.49 -41.13
CA THR A 50 14.65 31.23 -41.96
C THR A 50 13.98 31.63 -43.26
N ILE A 51 13.74 32.92 -43.45
CA ILE A 51 13.06 33.47 -44.62
C ILE A 51 14.03 34.01 -45.69
N GLY A 52 15.33 34.01 -45.39
CA GLY A 52 16.38 34.41 -46.34
C GLY A 52 17.76 34.43 -45.70
N GLN A 53 18.78 34.70 -46.51
CA GLN A 53 20.17 34.85 -46.06
C GLN A 53 20.67 36.25 -46.47
N GLY A 54 21.06 37.06 -45.49
CA GLY A 54 21.70 38.35 -45.69
C GLY A 54 23.20 38.20 -45.94
N LYS A 55 23.90 39.31 -46.23
CA LYS A 55 25.36 39.33 -46.50
C LYS A 55 26.23 38.80 -45.35
N ARG A 56 25.72 38.76 -44.10
CA ARG A 56 26.43 38.31 -42.90
C ARG A 56 25.59 37.53 -41.88
N ASP A 57 24.26 37.48 -42.01
CA ASP A 57 23.35 36.80 -41.06
C ASP A 57 22.16 36.13 -41.76
N LEU A 58 21.62 35.10 -41.13
CA LEU A 58 20.35 34.48 -41.51
C LEU A 58 19.19 35.39 -41.11
N LEU A 59 18.29 35.69 -42.05
CA LEU A 59 17.04 36.40 -41.76
C LEU A 59 16.05 35.39 -41.19
N THR A 60 15.89 35.37 -39.88
CA THR A 60 14.96 34.47 -39.17
C THR A 60 13.76 35.23 -38.63
N VAL A 61 12.59 34.59 -38.62
CA VAL A 61 11.35 35.11 -38.04
C VAL A 61 10.81 34.08 -37.06
N GLY A 62 10.57 34.51 -35.82
CA GLY A 62 9.90 33.67 -34.81
C GLY A 62 8.44 33.41 -35.16
N LEU A 63 8.03 32.13 -35.06
CA LEU A 63 6.68 31.68 -35.38
C LEU A 63 5.68 31.82 -34.21
N GLY A 64 6.13 32.36 -33.08
CA GLY A 64 5.29 32.63 -31.91
C GLY A 64 5.53 31.63 -30.80
N VAL A 65 4.46 31.12 -30.20
CA VAL A 65 4.51 30.22 -29.04
C VAL A 65 3.93 28.85 -29.39
N GLU A 66 4.50 27.80 -28.83
CA GLU A 66 4.01 26.43 -28.94
C GLU A 66 3.95 25.80 -27.55
N ILE A 67 3.10 24.79 -27.39
CA ILE A 67 3.04 24.02 -26.14
C ILE A 67 4.17 23.01 -26.19
N SER A 68 5.11 23.15 -25.26
CA SER A 68 6.25 22.23 -25.10
C SER A 68 5.77 20.88 -24.58
N GLN A 69 4.99 20.91 -23.50
CA GLN A 69 4.46 19.72 -22.82
C GLN A 69 3.33 20.08 -21.87
N ILE A 70 2.45 19.12 -21.60
CA ILE A 70 1.54 19.16 -20.46
C ILE A 70 2.11 18.19 -19.43
N ARG A 71 2.70 18.71 -18.36
CA ARG A 71 3.34 17.88 -17.33
C ARG A 71 2.53 17.87 -16.04
N GLN A 72 2.69 16.80 -15.28
CA GLN A 72 2.21 16.71 -13.91
C GLN A 72 3.09 17.56 -12.98
N ILE A 73 2.48 18.27 -12.04
CA ILE A 73 3.20 18.94 -10.95
C ILE A 73 3.28 17.97 -9.77
N ARG A 74 4.43 17.30 -9.63
CA ARG A 74 4.78 16.48 -8.46
C ARG A 74 6.22 16.72 -8.04
N ASP A 75 6.49 16.36 -6.80
CA ASP A 75 7.84 16.25 -6.27
C ASP A 75 8.14 14.78 -5.99
N SER A 76 9.03 14.19 -6.80
CA SER A 76 9.39 12.78 -6.68
C SER A 76 10.08 12.44 -5.35
N PHE A 77 10.68 13.42 -4.66
CA PHE A 77 11.23 13.24 -3.33
C PHE A 77 10.11 13.10 -2.29
N LEU A 78 9.09 13.97 -2.35
CA LEU A 78 7.93 13.87 -1.47
C LEU A 78 7.15 12.57 -1.70
N ASP A 79 7.03 12.13 -2.96
CA ASP A 79 6.34 10.89 -3.30
C ASP A 79 7.03 9.65 -2.71
N ARG A 80 8.38 9.62 -2.76
CA ARG A 80 9.16 8.55 -2.13
C ARG A 80 8.98 8.54 -0.62
N ASN A 81 9.10 9.70 0.03
CA ASN A 81 8.92 9.80 1.47
C ASN A 81 7.50 9.39 1.89
N PHE A 82 6.48 9.84 1.15
CA PHE A 82 5.09 9.44 1.41
C PHE A 82 4.93 7.93 1.38
N ARG A 83 5.47 7.25 0.35
CA ARG A 83 5.34 5.79 0.18
C ARG A 83 6.08 5.02 1.27
N THR A 84 7.26 5.49 1.69
CA THR A 84 7.98 4.92 2.84
C THR A 84 7.15 5.04 4.12
N GLU A 85 6.60 6.21 4.42
CA GLU A 85 5.77 6.41 5.61
C GLU A 85 4.43 5.66 5.52
N ALA A 86 3.85 5.54 4.33
CA ALA A 86 2.64 4.76 4.08
C ALA A 86 2.88 3.27 4.33
N GLY A 87 4.05 2.75 3.94
CA GLY A 87 4.47 1.39 4.26
C GLY A 87 4.64 1.16 5.76
N ARG A 88 5.29 2.08 6.48
CA ARG A 88 5.41 2.03 7.94
C ARG A 88 4.05 2.08 8.63
N TYR A 89 3.21 3.00 8.19
CA TYR A 89 1.83 3.11 8.68
C TYR A 89 1.08 1.80 8.49
N GLY A 90 1.13 1.18 7.30
CA GLY A 90 0.47 -0.10 7.04
C GLY A 90 0.90 -1.23 7.99
N PHE A 91 2.18 -1.29 8.35
CA PHE A 91 2.69 -2.28 9.31
C PHE A 91 2.11 -2.05 10.72
N TYR A 92 2.24 -0.82 11.24
CA TYR A 92 1.80 -0.48 12.61
C TYR A 92 0.28 -0.46 12.76
N ASP A 93 -0.45 -0.05 11.73
CA ASP A 93 -1.92 -0.08 11.70
C ASP A 93 -2.46 -1.51 11.82
N ALA A 94 -1.87 -2.48 11.11
CA ALA A 94 -2.25 -3.89 11.25
C ALA A 94 -1.94 -4.45 12.65
N GLN A 95 -0.82 -4.05 13.24
CA GLN A 95 -0.45 -4.47 14.60
C GLN A 95 -1.38 -3.86 15.66
N ALA A 96 -1.72 -2.58 15.53
CA ALA A 96 -2.66 -1.90 16.42
C ALA A 96 -4.06 -2.54 16.35
N GLN A 97 -4.59 -2.74 15.14
CA GLN A 97 -5.87 -3.43 14.93
C GLN A 97 -5.89 -4.84 15.54
N ALA A 98 -4.75 -5.55 15.48
CA ALA A 98 -4.64 -6.87 16.11
C ALA A 98 -4.65 -6.83 17.63
N ILE A 99 -3.98 -5.84 18.22
CA ILE A 99 -4.00 -5.65 19.68
C ILE A 99 -5.41 -5.26 20.13
N ASP A 100 -6.08 -4.32 19.45
CA ASP A 100 -7.43 -3.89 19.79
C ASP A 100 -8.43 -5.06 19.80
N GLU A 101 -8.35 -5.97 18.82
CA GLU A 101 -9.19 -7.16 18.78
C GLU A 101 -8.86 -8.15 19.90
N ILE A 102 -7.57 -8.34 20.22
CA ILE A 102 -7.15 -9.20 21.33
C ILE A 102 -7.66 -8.64 22.67
N GLU A 103 -7.57 -7.32 22.89
CA GLU A 103 -8.11 -6.66 24.09
C GLU A 103 -9.63 -6.83 24.20
N ALA A 104 -10.33 -6.76 23.07
CA ALA A 104 -11.77 -7.03 23.00
C ALA A 104 -12.10 -8.49 23.37
N ILE A 105 -11.37 -9.47 22.83
CA ILE A 105 -11.54 -10.91 23.13
C ILE A 105 -11.27 -11.20 24.62
N LEU A 106 -10.26 -10.57 25.22
CA LEU A 106 -9.97 -10.72 26.65
C LEU A 106 -11.04 -10.11 27.57
N GLY A 107 -12.00 -9.37 27.00
CA GLY A 107 -13.14 -8.81 27.72
C GLY A 107 -12.78 -7.62 28.62
N GLU A 108 -11.61 -7.00 28.42
CA GLU A 108 -11.17 -5.84 29.20
C GLU A 108 -12.12 -4.64 29.02
N ILE A 109 -12.81 -4.57 27.88
CA ILE A 109 -13.71 -3.48 27.50
C ILE A 109 -15.10 -3.59 28.16
N HIS A 110 -15.53 -4.80 28.55
CA HIS A 110 -16.92 -5.07 28.99
C HIS A 110 -17.09 -5.38 30.50
N GLY A 111 -16.02 -5.28 31.29
CA GLY A 111 -16.08 -5.38 32.75
C GLY A 111 -16.11 -6.81 33.32
N GLU A 112 -16.31 -7.83 32.50
CA GLU A 112 -16.13 -9.23 32.88
C GLU A 112 -14.74 -9.71 32.45
N THR A 113 -13.71 -9.35 33.21
CA THR A 113 -12.33 -9.74 32.89
C THR A 113 -12.05 -11.20 33.26
N ILE A 114 -11.09 -11.84 32.58
CA ILE A 114 -10.57 -13.15 33.02
C ILE A 114 -9.95 -13.05 34.43
N ALA A 115 -9.36 -11.91 34.76
CA ALA A 115 -8.77 -11.63 36.06
C ALA A 115 -9.80 -11.74 37.21
N ALA A 116 -11.03 -11.23 37.00
CA ALA A 116 -12.11 -11.39 37.99
C ALA A 116 -12.42 -12.87 38.26
N SER A 117 -12.56 -13.68 37.20
CA SER A 117 -12.83 -15.12 37.35
C SER A 117 -11.68 -15.90 38.02
N ILE A 118 -10.43 -15.45 37.84
CA ILE A 118 -9.27 -16.01 38.56
C ILE A 118 -9.33 -15.66 40.04
N ASN A 119 -9.68 -14.41 40.38
CA ASN A 119 -9.83 -13.98 41.77
C ASN A 119 -10.97 -14.74 42.48
N ASP A 120 -12.12 -14.89 41.82
CA ASP A 120 -13.26 -15.63 42.37
C ASP A 120 -12.92 -17.10 42.63
N LEU A 121 -12.14 -17.72 41.74
CA LEU A 121 -11.63 -19.09 41.92
C LEU A 121 -10.68 -19.18 43.12
N TRP A 122 -9.77 -18.21 43.26
CA TRP A 122 -8.82 -18.14 44.36
C TRP A 122 -9.53 -17.94 45.71
N ASP A 123 -10.52 -17.06 45.76
CA ASP A 123 -11.31 -16.81 46.96
C ASP A 123 -12.14 -18.03 47.37
N ALA A 124 -12.75 -18.71 46.40
CA ALA A 124 -13.46 -19.97 46.65
C ALA A 124 -12.52 -21.08 47.17
N LEU A 125 -11.29 -21.15 46.64
CA LEU A 125 -10.27 -22.09 47.13
C LEU A 125 -9.84 -21.76 48.56
N ASN A 126 -9.67 -20.47 48.89
CA ASN A 126 -9.33 -20.03 50.23
C ASN A 126 -10.43 -20.38 51.24
N GLU A 127 -11.70 -20.17 50.91
CA GLU A 127 -12.82 -20.57 51.77
C GLU A 127 -12.92 -22.09 51.94
N LEU A 128 -12.69 -22.86 50.86
CA LEU A 128 -12.63 -24.33 50.94
C LEU A 128 -11.50 -24.81 51.86
N SER A 129 -10.36 -24.12 51.87
CA SER A 129 -9.22 -24.45 52.74
C SER A 129 -9.54 -24.27 54.23
N LYS A 130 -10.39 -23.29 54.58
CA LYS A 130 -10.85 -23.03 55.95
C LYS A 130 -11.87 -24.06 56.43
N ASN A 131 -12.74 -24.55 55.53
CA ASN A 131 -13.77 -25.55 55.85
C ASN A 131 -13.88 -26.64 54.78
N PRO A 132 -12.96 -27.62 54.78
CA PRO A 132 -12.87 -28.63 53.71
C PRO A 132 -13.96 -29.69 53.76
N SER A 133 -14.66 -29.87 54.88
CA SER A 133 -15.80 -30.80 55.02
C SER A 133 -17.15 -30.16 54.70
N GLY A 134 -17.20 -28.83 54.55
CA GLY A 134 -18.41 -28.09 54.18
C GLY A 134 -18.91 -28.46 52.79
N GLN A 135 -20.17 -28.85 52.68
CA GLN A 135 -20.78 -29.16 51.38
C GLN A 135 -20.99 -27.90 50.53
N GLU A 136 -21.35 -26.78 51.17
CA GLU A 136 -21.53 -25.48 50.53
C GLU A 136 -20.22 -24.94 49.95
N THR A 137 -19.13 -24.93 50.72
CA THR A 137 -17.81 -24.44 50.29
C THR A 137 -17.25 -25.26 49.12
N ARG A 138 -17.44 -26.58 49.11
CA ARG A 138 -17.11 -27.45 47.97
C ARG A 138 -17.94 -27.10 46.73
N GLY A 139 -19.24 -26.86 46.90
CA GLY A 139 -20.13 -26.49 45.80
C GLY A 139 -19.72 -25.17 45.14
N ILE A 140 -19.42 -24.15 45.94
CA ILE A 140 -18.95 -22.84 45.45
C ILE A 140 -17.64 -22.99 44.68
N PHE A 141 -16.66 -23.72 45.21
CA PHE A 141 -15.39 -23.94 44.51
C PHE A 141 -15.56 -24.63 43.15
N ILE A 142 -16.36 -25.70 43.07
CA ILE A 142 -16.64 -26.40 41.81
C ILE A 142 -17.31 -25.43 40.81
N GLN A 143 -18.27 -24.62 41.26
CA GLN A 143 -18.95 -23.66 40.41
C GLN A 143 -17.99 -22.58 39.87
N SER A 144 -17.15 -21.99 40.73
CA SER A 144 -16.15 -21.00 40.32
C SER A 144 -15.13 -21.60 39.34
N ALA A 145 -14.69 -22.84 39.59
CA ALA A 145 -13.79 -23.55 38.69
C ALA A 145 -14.43 -23.81 37.31
N ALA A 146 -15.70 -24.22 37.29
CA ALA A 146 -16.43 -24.43 36.04
C ALA A 146 -16.60 -23.12 35.24
N ILE A 147 -16.90 -22.00 35.91
CA ILE A 147 -17.00 -20.68 35.27
C ILE A 147 -15.64 -20.28 34.67
N PHE A 148 -14.56 -20.40 35.43
CA PHE A 148 -13.21 -20.08 34.95
C PHE A 148 -12.83 -20.92 33.73
N ILE A 149 -13.02 -22.25 33.78
CA ILE A 149 -12.69 -23.15 32.67
C ILE A 149 -13.50 -22.80 31.42
N ASN A 150 -14.82 -22.59 31.55
CA ASN A 150 -15.67 -22.21 30.42
C ASN A 150 -15.20 -20.90 29.77
N LYS A 151 -14.83 -19.90 30.60
CA LYS A 151 -14.34 -18.62 30.11
C LYS A 151 -12.98 -18.72 29.42
N ALA A 152 -12.04 -19.47 30.01
CA ALA A 152 -10.73 -19.71 29.43
C ALA A 152 -10.83 -20.43 28.09
N ASN A 153 -11.71 -21.45 27.98
CA ASN A 153 -11.96 -22.14 26.72
C ASN A 153 -12.58 -21.22 25.68
N HIS A 154 -13.56 -20.38 26.05
CA HIS A 154 -14.18 -19.43 25.13
C HIS A 154 -13.17 -18.42 24.55
N ILE A 155 -12.30 -17.86 25.40
CA ILE A 155 -11.23 -16.95 24.96
C ILE A 155 -10.26 -17.68 24.01
N ALA A 156 -9.88 -18.93 24.33
CA ALA A 156 -9.00 -19.70 23.47
C ALA A 156 -9.61 -19.96 22.08
N GLU A 157 -10.89 -20.34 22.02
CA GLU A 157 -11.64 -20.53 20.78
C GLU A 157 -11.72 -19.23 19.95
N GLN A 158 -11.98 -18.09 20.59
CA GLN A 158 -12.03 -16.79 19.92
C GLN A 158 -10.66 -16.35 19.38
N LEU A 159 -9.57 -16.57 20.11
CA LEU A 159 -8.22 -16.28 19.64
C LEU A 159 -7.85 -17.17 18.45
N GLU A 160 -8.23 -18.45 18.46
CA GLU A 160 -8.02 -19.37 17.33
C GLU A 160 -8.81 -18.91 16.09
N GLU A 161 -10.09 -18.55 16.25
CA GLU A 161 -10.91 -17.99 15.18
C GLU A 161 -10.31 -16.70 14.61
N TYR A 162 -9.83 -15.81 15.48
CA TYR A 162 -9.17 -14.58 15.06
C TYR A 162 -7.88 -14.85 14.28
N GLN A 163 -7.09 -15.84 14.71
CA GLN A 163 -5.90 -16.28 13.99
C GLN A 163 -6.24 -16.78 12.57
N HIS A 164 -7.36 -17.50 12.42
CA HIS A 164 -7.89 -17.90 11.11
C HIS A 164 -8.36 -16.71 10.26
N ASN A 165 -9.00 -15.71 10.87
CA ASN A 165 -9.38 -14.48 10.18
C ASN A 165 -8.15 -13.74 9.63
N LEU A 166 -7.12 -13.53 10.46
CA LEU A 166 -5.85 -12.93 10.02
C LEU A 166 -5.22 -13.71 8.86
N ASN A 167 -5.31 -15.04 8.88
CA ASN A 167 -4.84 -15.88 7.77
C ASN A 167 -5.60 -15.64 6.46
N ASN A 168 -6.90 -15.36 6.53
CA ASN A 168 -7.70 -15.00 5.36
C ASN A 168 -7.34 -13.60 4.85
N GLN A 169 -7.16 -12.63 5.76
CA GLN A 169 -6.69 -11.29 5.39
C GLN A 169 -5.32 -11.35 4.69
N ILE A 170 -4.40 -12.18 5.16
CA ILE A 170 -3.10 -12.42 4.50
C ILE A 170 -3.30 -12.91 3.05
N ARG A 171 -4.24 -13.83 2.81
CA ARG A 171 -4.57 -14.32 1.45
C ARG A 171 -5.06 -13.17 0.56
N GLU A 172 -5.96 -12.35 1.10
CA GLU A 172 -6.52 -11.20 0.39
C GLU A 172 -5.44 -10.15 0.07
N GLN A 173 -4.56 -9.83 1.02
CA GLN A 173 -3.46 -8.89 0.80
C GLN A 173 -2.49 -9.39 -0.28
N VAL A 174 -2.15 -10.68 -0.29
CA VAL A 174 -1.31 -11.26 -1.35
C VAL A 174 -1.97 -11.18 -2.73
N ASN A 175 -3.27 -11.46 -2.80
CA ASN A 175 -4.01 -11.30 -4.06
C ASN A 175 -4.01 -9.84 -4.50
N ARG A 176 -4.27 -8.90 -3.59
CA ARG A 176 -4.28 -7.47 -3.91
C ARG A 176 -2.91 -6.97 -4.40
N ILE A 177 -1.80 -7.43 -3.79
CA ILE A 177 -0.44 -7.12 -4.27
C ILE A 177 -0.24 -7.62 -5.71
N ASN A 178 -0.65 -8.85 -6.01
CA ASN A 178 -0.52 -9.41 -7.35
C ASN A 178 -1.38 -8.64 -8.38
N ASP A 179 -2.60 -8.26 -8.01
CA ASP A 179 -3.51 -7.49 -8.86
C ASP A 179 -2.96 -6.08 -9.13
N LEU A 180 -2.52 -5.36 -8.09
CA LEU A 180 -1.87 -4.05 -8.21
C LEU A 180 -0.62 -4.11 -9.10
N THR A 181 0.18 -5.16 -8.98
CA THR A 181 1.37 -5.35 -9.82
C THR A 181 0.98 -5.53 -11.29
N ALA A 182 -0.09 -6.28 -11.57
CA ALA A 182 -0.62 -6.46 -12.92
C ALA A 182 -1.20 -5.14 -13.49
N GLU A 183 -1.96 -4.39 -12.69
CA GLU A 183 -2.48 -3.07 -13.07
C GLU A 183 -1.31 -2.11 -13.42
N ILE A 184 -0.28 -2.05 -12.57
CA ILE A 184 0.90 -1.21 -12.82
C ILE A 184 1.61 -1.61 -14.12
N GLN A 185 1.72 -2.91 -14.41
CA GLN A 185 2.30 -3.37 -15.67
C GLN A 185 1.48 -2.91 -16.87
N GLU A 186 0.15 -3.05 -16.82
CA GLU A 186 -0.74 -2.58 -17.89
C GLU A 186 -0.58 -1.06 -18.11
N TRP A 187 -0.50 -0.28 -17.03
CA TRP A 187 -0.28 1.16 -17.13
C TRP A 187 1.10 1.50 -17.69
N ASN A 188 2.15 0.78 -17.28
CA ASN A 188 3.49 0.95 -17.83
C ASN A 188 3.53 0.72 -19.35
N GLU A 189 2.83 -0.30 -19.85
CA GLU A 189 2.76 -0.57 -21.29
C GLU A 189 2.04 0.54 -22.06
N LYS A 190 0.91 1.04 -21.53
CA LYS A 190 0.19 2.16 -22.13
C LYS A 190 1.02 3.44 -22.11
N ILE A 191 1.67 3.76 -21.00
CA ILE A 191 2.56 4.93 -20.88
C ILE A 191 3.68 4.85 -21.91
N ALA A 192 4.37 3.73 -22.00
CA ALA A 192 5.44 3.53 -22.97
C ALA A 192 4.94 3.69 -24.42
N TYR A 193 3.74 3.20 -24.74
CA TYR A 193 3.14 3.32 -26.07
C TYR A 193 2.83 4.76 -26.47
N TYR A 194 2.16 5.53 -25.60
CA TYR A 194 1.79 6.92 -25.89
C TYR A 194 3.01 7.86 -25.88
N GLU A 195 3.94 7.67 -24.95
CA GLU A 195 5.15 8.50 -24.85
C GLU A 195 6.16 8.20 -25.96
N ALA A 196 6.19 6.98 -26.50
CA ALA A 196 6.96 6.67 -27.71
C ALA A 196 6.44 7.42 -28.94
N SER A 197 5.16 7.82 -28.94
CA SER A 197 4.53 8.59 -30.02
C SER A 197 4.63 10.12 -29.82
N GLY A 198 5.27 10.56 -28.73
CA GLY A 198 5.41 11.97 -28.38
C GLY A 198 4.22 12.58 -27.63
N ASP A 199 3.22 11.78 -27.26
CA ASP A 199 2.08 12.20 -26.44
C ASP A 199 2.37 11.98 -24.94
N HIS A 200 1.68 12.69 -24.05
CA HIS A 200 1.87 12.57 -22.60
C HIS A 200 0.74 11.76 -21.97
N ALA A 201 1.10 10.59 -21.43
CA ALA A 201 0.17 9.64 -20.82
C ALA A 201 -0.22 10.01 -19.37
N ASN A 202 -0.57 11.27 -19.11
CA ASN A 202 -0.75 11.79 -17.74
C ASN A 202 -1.83 11.04 -16.94
N ASP A 203 -2.97 10.72 -17.55
CA ASP A 203 -4.05 10.03 -16.82
C ASP A 203 -3.66 8.58 -16.46
N PHE A 204 -2.88 7.91 -17.33
CA PHE A 204 -2.31 6.58 -17.04
C PHE A 204 -1.23 6.66 -15.97
N ARG A 205 -0.44 7.75 -15.94
CA ARG A 205 0.53 8.00 -14.86
C ARG A 205 -0.18 8.20 -13.52
N ASP A 206 -1.31 8.90 -13.49
CA ASP A 206 -2.11 9.07 -12.27
C ASP A 206 -2.65 7.73 -11.76
N ALA A 207 -3.26 6.93 -12.64
CA ALA A 207 -3.74 5.58 -12.28
C ALA A 207 -2.62 4.68 -11.75
N ARG A 208 -1.46 4.69 -12.42
CA ARG A 208 -0.27 3.94 -11.98
C ARG A 208 0.23 4.42 -10.62
N ASN A 209 0.26 5.73 -10.40
CA ASN A 209 0.75 6.29 -9.15
C ASN A 209 -0.16 5.95 -7.98
N LEU A 210 -1.47 5.97 -8.18
CA LEU A 210 -2.43 5.53 -7.16
C LEU A 210 -2.24 4.06 -6.80
N ALA A 211 -2.09 3.18 -7.81
CA ALA A 211 -1.81 1.76 -7.58
C ALA A 211 -0.48 1.55 -6.84
N LEU A 212 0.54 2.36 -7.15
CA LEU A 212 1.84 2.32 -6.50
C LEU A 212 1.81 2.83 -5.06
N ASP A 213 0.96 3.83 -4.77
CA ASP A 213 0.72 4.32 -3.42
C ASP A 213 0.03 3.25 -2.56
N GLU A 214 -0.97 2.55 -3.10
CA GLU A 214 -1.61 1.43 -2.41
C GLU A 214 -0.64 0.26 -2.20
N LEU A 215 0.13 -0.11 -3.23
CA LEU A 215 1.14 -1.18 -3.13
C LEU A 215 2.15 -0.90 -2.01
N SER A 216 2.57 0.37 -1.86
CA SER A 216 3.52 0.78 -0.82
C SER A 216 3.00 0.58 0.61
N GLN A 217 1.68 0.62 0.80
CA GLN A 217 1.07 0.33 2.11
C GLN A 217 1.08 -1.18 2.43
N LEU A 218 1.05 -2.03 1.41
CA LEU A 218 0.90 -3.47 1.58
C LEU A 218 2.24 -4.20 1.80
N ILE A 219 3.29 -3.76 1.11
CA ILE A 219 4.62 -4.37 1.12
C ILE A 219 5.70 -3.29 0.95
N ASP A 220 6.89 -3.49 1.51
CA ASP A 220 8.02 -2.59 1.27
C ASP A 220 8.40 -2.62 -0.21
N ILE A 221 8.48 -1.43 -0.82
CA ILE A 221 8.82 -1.26 -2.23
C ILE A 221 9.87 -0.19 -2.46
N GLN A 222 10.73 -0.46 -3.42
CA GLN A 222 11.62 0.51 -4.04
C GLN A 222 11.32 0.54 -5.53
N TYR A 223 11.23 1.73 -6.11
CA TYR A 223 10.88 1.88 -7.51
C TYR A 223 11.78 2.90 -8.21
N HIS A 224 11.97 2.69 -9.51
CA HIS A 224 12.64 3.65 -10.38
C HIS A 224 11.98 3.68 -11.75
N GLU A 225 11.97 4.85 -12.37
CA GLU A 225 11.41 5.05 -13.70
C GLU A 225 12.52 5.00 -14.76
N ASP A 226 12.29 4.28 -15.86
CA ASP A 226 13.20 4.17 -16.99
C ASP A 226 13.06 5.36 -17.96
N LYS A 227 13.90 5.40 -19.01
CA LYS A 227 13.91 6.49 -20.01
C LYS A 227 12.67 6.52 -20.91
N ILE A 228 11.86 5.47 -20.90
CA ILE A 228 10.65 5.31 -21.73
C ILE A 228 9.40 5.41 -20.83
N GLY A 229 9.57 5.93 -19.60
CA GLY A 229 8.49 6.20 -18.68
C GLY A 229 7.96 4.99 -17.92
N ARG A 230 8.56 3.80 -18.02
CA ARG A 230 8.13 2.59 -17.28
C ARG A 230 8.71 2.57 -15.88
N ILE A 231 7.90 2.15 -14.91
CA ILE A 231 8.38 1.93 -13.54
C ILE A 231 8.83 0.48 -13.37
N ASN A 232 10.01 0.29 -12.80
CA ASN A 232 10.49 -0.99 -12.29
C ASN A 232 10.37 -0.99 -10.77
N ILE A 233 9.97 -2.11 -10.18
CA ILE A 233 9.66 -2.28 -8.75
C ILE A 233 10.47 -3.43 -8.18
N ILE A 234 11.14 -3.16 -7.07
CA ILE A 234 11.76 -4.14 -6.18
C ILE A 234 10.94 -4.14 -4.90
N ALA A 235 10.51 -5.31 -4.43
CA ALA A 235 9.75 -5.47 -3.20
C ALA A 235 10.47 -6.42 -2.24
N GLU A 236 10.67 -6.02 -0.98
CA GLU A 236 11.45 -6.78 0.03
C GLU A 236 12.83 -7.26 -0.50
N GLY A 237 13.46 -6.48 -1.39
CA GLY A 237 14.75 -6.82 -2.01
C GLY A 237 14.67 -7.80 -3.20
N HIS A 238 13.48 -8.26 -3.58
CA HIS A 238 13.24 -9.09 -4.78
C HIS A 238 12.67 -8.27 -5.93
N THR A 239 13.00 -8.62 -7.18
CA THR A 239 12.45 -7.90 -8.33
C THR A 239 10.99 -8.30 -8.54
N LEU A 240 10.07 -7.37 -8.31
CA LEU A 240 8.63 -7.59 -8.50
C LEU A 240 8.21 -7.27 -9.94
N LEU A 241 8.73 -6.17 -10.50
CA LEU A 241 8.39 -5.69 -11.83
C LEU A 241 9.63 -5.12 -12.52
N SER A 242 9.95 -5.62 -13.71
CA SER A 242 11.05 -5.07 -14.51
C SER A 242 10.83 -5.26 -16.01
N GLY A 243 10.59 -4.17 -16.73
CA GLY A 243 10.26 -4.22 -18.15
C GLY A 243 8.97 -5.02 -18.42
N ASN A 244 9.09 -6.23 -18.97
CA ASN A 244 7.96 -7.15 -19.21
C ASN A 244 7.93 -8.30 -18.21
N TYR A 245 8.89 -8.35 -17.29
CA TYR A 245 8.95 -9.36 -16.25
C TYR A 245 8.09 -8.93 -15.07
N VAL A 246 7.22 -9.85 -14.63
CA VAL A 246 6.36 -9.70 -13.46
C VAL A 246 6.54 -10.92 -12.57
N SER A 247 7.07 -10.73 -11.36
CA SER A 247 7.04 -11.76 -10.32
C SER A 247 5.67 -11.75 -9.62
N LYS A 248 5.28 -12.90 -9.10
CA LYS A 248 4.05 -13.05 -8.30
C LYS A 248 4.40 -13.62 -6.94
N ILE A 249 3.59 -13.27 -5.96
CA ILE A 249 3.63 -13.91 -4.65
C ILE A 249 2.61 -15.06 -4.67
N LYS A 250 3.07 -16.27 -4.36
CA LYS A 250 2.19 -17.42 -4.11
C LYS A 250 2.13 -17.70 -2.60
N LEU A 251 1.14 -18.47 -2.20
CA LEU A 251 0.92 -18.85 -0.81
C LEU A 251 1.26 -20.33 -0.63
N GLU A 252 2.11 -20.62 0.35
CA GLU A 252 2.45 -21.99 0.76
C GLU A 252 2.08 -22.23 2.22
N GLN A 253 1.98 -23.49 2.63
CA GLN A 253 1.76 -23.79 4.05
C GLN A 253 2.97 -23.33 4.89
N ALA A 254 2.70 -22.66 6.00
CA ALA A 254 3.74 -22.17 6.90
C ALA A 254 4.53 -23.31 7.56
N THR A 255 3.88 -24.44 7.83
CA THR A 255 4.48 -25.67 8.38
C THR A 255 3.69 -26.87 7.86
N PRO A 256 4.29 -28.05 7.66
CA PRO A 256 3.55 -29.23 7.22
C PRO A 256 2.34 -29.49 8.13
N LYS A 257 1.14 -29.62 7.54
CA LYS A 257 -0.15 -29.85 8.21
C LYS A 257 -0.73 -28.66 9.01
N ASN A 258 -0.13 -27.47 8.93
CA ASN A 258 -0.67 -26.25 9.55
C ASN A 258 -1.66 -25.55 8.57
N PRO A 259 -2.85 -25.11 9.02
CA PRO A 259 -3.80 -24.35 8.17
C PRO A 259 -3.29 -22.96 7.74
N PHE A 260 -2.24 -22.44 8.38
CA PHE A 260 -1.71 -21.12 8.10
C PHE A 260 -0.78 -21.09 6.89
N VAL A 261 -0.87 -20.00 6.14
CA VAL A 261 -0.10 -19.79 4.91
C VAL A 261 1.02 -18.77 5.10
N LYS A 262 2.07 -18.88 4.30
CA LYS A 262 3.14 -17.89 4.19
C LYS A 262 3.31 -17.46 2.74
N PRO A 263 3.61 -16.18 2.48
CA PRO A 263 3.91 -15.69 1.14
C PRO A 263 5.33 -16.10 0.72
N VAL A 264 5.45 -16.63 -0.49
CA VAL A 264 6.71 -16.97 -1.12
C VAL A 264 6.74 -16.43 -2.55
N TRP A 265 7.91 -16.07 -3.04
CA TRP A 265 8.12 -15.65 -4.42
C TRP A 265 7.91 -16.83 -5.37
N ALA A 266 7.01 -16.70 -6.34
CA ALA A 266 6.62 -17.80 -7.22
C ALA A 266 7.72 -18.23 -8.20
N ASP A 267 8.71 -17.37 -8.44
CA ASP A 267 9.80 -17.60 -9.38
C ASP A 267 11.05 -18.20 -8.72
N THR A 268 11.27 -17.96 -7.43
CA THR A 268 12.45 -18.44 -6.68
C THR A 268 12.13 -19.43 -5.58
N ASP A 269 10.86 -19.62 -5.23
CA ASP A 269 10.42 -20.42 -4.09
C ASP A 269 11.04 -19.98 -2.75
N THR A 270 11.41 -18.69 -2.64
CA THR A 270 11.97 -18.11 -1.43
C THR A 270 10.91 -17.36 -0.64
N ASP A 271 11.03 -17.34 0.70
CA ASP A 271 10.11 -16.61 1.57
C ASP A 271 10.19 -15.11 1.29
N VAL A 272 9.02 -14.46 1.18
CA VAL A 272 8.95 -12.99 0.94
C VAL A 272 9.54 -12.22 2.11
N PHE A 273 9.28 -12.67 3.34
CA PHE A 273 9.76 -12.02 4.56
C PHE A 273 10.71 -12.92 5.34
N ASN A 274 11.80 -12.33 5.82
CA ASN A 274 12.68 -13.00 6.78
C ASN A 274 12.19 -12.77 8.21
N MET A 275 11.36 -13.70 8.70
CA MET A 275 10.77 -13.63 10.05
C MET A 275 11.77 -13.89 11.19
N ASN A 276 13.01 -14.30 10.90
CA ASN A 276 14.04 -14.57 11.92
C ASN A 276 14.75 -13.29 12.40
N LYS A 277 14.54 -12.16 11.74
CA LYS A 277 15.10 -10.88 12.15
C LYS A 277 14.10 -10.12 13.01
N PRO A 278 14.54 -9.44 14.09
CA PRO A 278 13.67 -8.53 14.82
C PRO A 278 13.19 -7.42 13.89
N VAL A 279 11.92 -7.03 14.05
CA VAL A 279 11.34 -5.90 13.33
C VAL A 279 11.51 -4.64 14.16
N GLY A 280 11.87 -3.55 13.49
CA GLY A 280 11.83 -2.23 14.08
C GLY A 280 12.47 -1.17 13.20
N ALA A 281 12.15 0.08 13.51
CA ALA A 281 12.64 1.25 12.78
C ALA A 281 14.17 1.31 12.61
N TYR A 282 14.93 0.75 13.57
CA TYR A 282 16.39 0.67 13.49
C TYR A 282 16.90 -0.21 12.32
N TYR A 283 16.15 -1.24 11.96
CA TYR A 283 16.49 -2.15 10.87
C TYR A 283 15.82 -1.79 9.55
N GLU A 284 14.99 -0.74 9.54
CA GLU A 284 14.21 -0.28 8.38
C GLU A 284 13.41 -1.42 7.72
N ASN A 285 12.85 -2.31 8.54
CA ASN A 285 12.12 -3.49 8.10
C ASN A 285 10.69 -3.54 8.69
N ASP A 286 10.22 -2.41 9.21
CA ASP A 286 8.92 -2.15 9.83
C ASP A 286 7.90 -1.62 8.82
N MET A 287 7.88 -2.19 7.61
CA MET A 287 7.06 -1.72 6.50
C MET A 287 6.17 -2.84 5.93
N GLY A 288 4.98 -2.45 5.48
CA GLY A 288 4.02 -3.30 4.80
C GLY A 288 2.98 -3.92 5.74
N LYS A 289 1.70 -3.71 5.40
CA LYS A 289 0.54 -4.30 6.08
C LYS A 289 0.60 -5.84 6.11
N LEU A 290 1.02 -6.46 5.01
CA LEU A 290 1.12 -7.92 4.92
C LEU A 290 2.08 -8.49 5.98
N LYS A 291 3.22 -7.82 6.19
CA LYS A 291 4.17 -8.19 7.23
C LYS A 291 3.58 -8.01 8.61
N GLY A 292 2.90 -6.88 8.86
CA GLY A 292 2.18 -6.62 10.10
C GLY A 292 1.20 -7.75 10.46
N LEU A 293 0.37 -8.17 9.51
CA LEU A 293 -0.58 -9.27 9.70
C LEU A 293 0.11 -10.62 9.99
N LEU A 294 1.25 -10.91 9.33
CA LEU A 294 2.02 -12.13 9.59
C LEU A 294 2.58 -12.17 11.01
N TYR A 295 3.10 -11.04 11.51
CA TYR A 295 3.58 -10.94 12.89
C TYR A 295 2.43 -11.04 13.90
N ALA A 296 1.28 -10.43 13.62
CA ALA A 296 0.11 -10.49 14.50
C ALA A 296 -0.45 -11.91 14.60
N ARG A 297 -0.55 -12.63 13.48
CA ARG A 297 -1.05 -14.00 13.44
C ARG A 297 -0.07 -15.00 14.08
N GLY A 298 1.23 -14.85 13.84
CA GLY A 298 2.23 -15.86 14.18
C GLY A 298 2.28 -17.05 13.20
N ASP A 299 3.07 -18.07 13.56
CA ASP A 299 3.43 -19.22 12.72
C ASP A 299 2.82 -20.56 13.19
N LYS A 300 2.28 -20.62 14.41
CA LYS A 300 1.79 -21.85 15.05
C LYS A 300 0.38 -21.67 15.59
N THR A 301 -0.38 -22.77 15.58
CA THR A 301 -1.61 -22.89 16.35
C THR A 301 -1.26 -23.06 17.83
N GLY A 302 -2.11 -22.56 18.72
CA GLY A 302 -2.01 -22.87 20.15
C GLY A 302 -2.07 -24.39 20.37
N ASN A 303 -1.08 -24.96 21.06
CA ASN A 303 -1.14 -26.37 21.45
C ASN A 303 -1.78 -26.46 22.84
N HIS A 304 -3.00 -26.97 22.91
CA HIS A 304 -3.79 -27.09 24.15
C HIS A 304 -3.79 -28.52 24.74
N THR A 305 -2.96 -29.44 24.23
CA THR A 305 -2.80 -30.80 24.78
C THR A 305 -1.83 -30.86 25.95
#